data_AF-A0A3S6QTC8-F1
#
_entry.id   AF-A0A3S6QTC8-F1
#
_cell.length_a   1.000
_cell.length_b   1.000
_cell.length_c   1.000
_cell.angle_alpha   90.00
_cell.angle_beta   90.00
_cell.angle_gamma   90.00
#
_symmetry.space_group_name_H-M   'P 1'
#
loop_
_entity.id
_entity.type
_entity.pdbx_description
1 polymer ?
#
loop_
_entity_poly.entity_id
_entity_poly.type
_entity_poly.pdbx_seq_one_letter_code
_entity_poly.pdbx_strand_id
1 'polypeptide(L)'
;MTKKRIIGGLTKIAVGTIDQKLLAEATKLVNNQLEKRKGYLHVPDVVSLPITEAGEALEKYGFNYGKFKVTPQAKYANLLPNVVFKVKPRIGSAVPPDTFIKIYFADQQVIADSQQLAAAAAEKKVLKQQQRSATWHQIADPAKKKATSLVKKINFNRQKKTDE
;
A
#
# COMPACT_ATOMS: atom_id res chain seq x y z
N MET A 1 7.28 -9.89 -33.33
CA MET A 1 5.89 -10.39 -33.26
C MET A 1 5.29 -10.05 -31.90
N THR A 2 4.14 -9.41 -31.94
CA THR A 2 3.45 -8.67 -30.87
C THR A 2 2.53 -9.62 -30.09
N LYS A 3 2.71 -9.77 -28.77
CA LYS A 3 1.76 -10.54 -27.93
C LYS A 3 0.61 -9.63 -27.51
N LYS A 4 -0.48 -9.63 -28.28
CA LYS A 4 -1.77 -9.03 -27.93
C LYS A 4 -2.70 -10.08 -27.30
N ARG A 5 -3.12 -9.79 -26.06
CA ARG A 5 -4.44 -9.94 -25.42
C ARG A 5 -5.27 -11.21 -25.70
N ILE A 6 -5.61 -11.93 -24.63
CA ILE A 6 -6.98 -12.43 -24.40
C ILE A 6 -7.29 -12.25 -22.91
N ILE A 7 -7.89 -11.11 -22.55
CA ILE A 7 -8.58 -10.95 -21.28
C ILE A 7 -9.92 -11.65 -21.50
N GLY A 8 -9.95 -12.93 -21.17
CA GLY A 8 -11.14 -13.76 -21.25
C GLY A 8 -12.10 -13.43 -20.12
N GLY A 9 -13.39 -13.33 -20.47
CA GLY A 9 -14.48 -13.66 -19.56
C GLY A 9 -15.04 -12.52 -18.71
N LEU A 10 -15.56 -11.46 -19.33
CA LEU A 10 -16.71 -10.74 -18.76
C LEU A 10 -17.94 -11.09 -19.58
N THR A 11 -18.55 -12.21 -19.22
CA THR A 11 -19.85 -12.63 -19.72
C THR A 11 -20.88 -11.58 -19.34
N LYS A 12 -21.37 -10.87 -20.37
CA LYS A 12 -22.56 -10.03 -20.31
C LYS A 12 -23.73 -10.93 -19.91
N ILE A 13 -24.25 -10.74 -18.71
CA ILE A 13 -25.48 -11.39 -18.26
C ILE A 13 -26.61 -10.80 -19.11
N ALA A 14 -27.23 -11.64 -19.94
CA ALA A 14 -28.40 -11.26 -20.71
C ALA A 14 -29.53 -10.88 -19.76
N VAL A 15 -30.07 -9.66 -19.91
CA VAL A 15 -31.05 -8.99 -19.04
C VAL A 15 -32.48 -9.60 -19.15
N GLY A 16 -32.63 -10.80 -19.73
CA GLY A 16 -33.94 -11.32 -20.13
C GLY A 16 -34.65 -12.27 -19.17
N THR A 17 -33.95 -12.98 -18.28
CA THR A 17 -34.56 -14.03 -17.46
C THR A 17 -33.84 -14.16 -16.12
N ILE A 18 -33.93 -13.15 -15.28
CA ILE A 18 -33.58 -13.37 -13.87
C ILE A 18 -34.72 -14.21 -13.29
N ASP A 19 -34.42 -15.48 -12.98
CA ASP A 19 -35.37 -16.39 -12.34
C ASP A 19 -35.93 -15.72 -11.07
N GLN A 20 -37.26 -15.69 -10.94
CA GLN A 20 -37.94 -15.08 -9.78
C GLN A 20 -37.46 -15.67 -8.46
N LYS A 21 -37.07 -16.95 -8.46
CA LYS A 21 -36.52 -17.64 -7.28
C LYS A 21 -35.14 -17.09 -6.90
N LEU A 22 -34.30 -16.79 -7.88
CA LEU A 22 -32.99 -16.14 -7.66
C LEU A 22 -33.17 -14.69 -7.19
N LEU A 23 -34.16 -13.97 -7.74
CA LEU A 23 -34.51 -12.62 -7.28
C LEU A 23 -34.98 -12.63 -5.82
N ALA A 24 -35.80 -13.62 -5.44
CA ALA A 24 -36.31 -13.80 -4.09
C ALA A 24 -35.21 -14.18 -3.09
N GLU A 25 -34.26 -15.04 -3.46
CA GLU A 25 -33.09 -15.34 -2.63
C GLU A 25 -32.15 -14.14 -2.50
N ALA A 26 -31.91 -13.40 -3.60
CA ALA A 26 -31.10 -12.19 -3.57
C ALA A 26 -31.71 -11.12 -2.66
N THR A 27 -33.03 -10.90 -2.75
CA THR A 27 -33.74 -9.95 -1.88
C THR A 27 -33.76 -10.39 -0.42
N LYS A 28 -33.95 -11.69 -0.13
CA LYS A 28 -33.83 -12.22 1.25
C LYS A 28 -32.43 -12.02 1.82
N LEU A 29 -31.38 -12.22 1.01
CA LEU A 29 -30.00 -12.05 1.43
C LEU A 29 -29.65 -10.57 1.69
N VAL A 30 -30.16 -9.66 0.86
CA VAL A 30 -30.04 -8.22 1.07
C VAL A 30 -30.81 -7.76 2.31
N ASN A 31 -32.07 -8.19 2.47
CA ASN A 31 -32.89 -7.85 3.64
C ASN A 31 -32.27 -8.39 4.93
N ASN A 32 -31.79 -9.63 4.97
CA ASN A 32 -31.10 -10.18 6.15
C ASN A 32 -29.84 -9.38 6.52
N GLN A 33 -29.12 -8.83 5.54
CA GLN A 33 -27.99 -7.93 5.83
C GLN A 33 -28.44 -6.56 6.31
N LEU A 34 -29.54 -6.04 5.78
CA LEU A 34 -30.16 -4.79 6.20
C LEU A 34 -30.65 -4.88 7.65
N GLU A 35 -31.42 -5.92 7.98
CA GLU A 35 -31.90 -6.20 9.35
C GLU A 35 -30.73 -6.32 10.34
N LYS A 36 -29.65 -7.04 9.99
CA LYS A 36 -28.46 -7.18 10.84
C LYS A 36 -27.73 -5.87 11.11
N ARG A 37 -27.90 -4.86 10.24
CA ARG A 37 -27.25 -3.55 10.33
C ARG A 37 -28.20 -2.46 10.84
N LYS A 38 -29.46 -2.78 11.13
CA LYS A 38 -30.37 -1.84 11.79
C LYS A 38 -29.80 -1.51 13.17
N GLY A 39 -29.47 -0.24 13.39
CA GLY A 39 -28.87 0.25 14.62
C GLY A 39 -27.33 0.30 14.63
N TYR A 40 -26.67 0.07 13.50
CA TYR A 40 -25.22 0.32 13.42
C TYR A 40 -24.96 1.81 13.38
N LEU A 41 -23.93 2.24 14.10
CA LEU A 41 -23.45 3.62 14.13
C LEU A 41 -22.24 3.76 13.20
N HIS A 42 -22.12 4.90 12.55
CA HIS A 42 -20.94 5.21 11.75
C HIS A 42 -19.82 5.74 12.64
N VAL A 43 -18.62 5.20 12.46
CA VAL A 43 -17.43 5.72 13.14
C VAL A 43 -17.13 7.13 12.64
N PRO A 44 -17.14 8.17 13.50
CA PRO A 44 -16.86 9.54 13.10
C PRO A 44 -15.41 9.70 12.64
N ASP A 45 -15.15 10.72 11.82
CA ASP A 45 -13.78 11.09 11.46
C ASP A 45 -13.13 11.86 12.62
N VAL A 46 -12.12 11.22 13.21
CA VAL A 46 -11.32 11.82 14.29
C VAL A 46 -9.82 11.78 13.96
N VAL A 47 -9.47 11.52 12.70
CA VAL A 47 -8.07 11.61 12.25
C VAL A 47 -7.69 13.08 12.15
N SER A 48 -6.42 13.37 12.45
CA SER A 48 -5.86 14.72 12.54
C SER A 48 -6.33 15.54 13.75
N LEU A 49 -7.19 14.98 14.61
CA LEU A 49 -7.54 15.62 15.88
C LEU A 49 -6.52 15.30 16.97
N PRO A 50 -6.31 16.22 17.94
CA PRO A 50 -5.62 15.91 19.19
C PRO A 50 -6.27 14.72 19.89
N ILE A 51 -5.47 13.90 20.57
CA ILE A 51 -5.96 12.66 21.22
C ILE A 51 -7.11 12.92 22.21
N THR A 52 -7.09 14.05 22.91
CA THR A 52 -8.12 14.43 23.88
C THR A 52 -9.44 14.74 23.16
N GLU A 53 -9.41 15.63 22.18
CA GLU A 53 -10.59 16.04 21.39
C GLU A 53 -11.18 14.85 20.61
N ALA A 54 -10.33 14.00 20.05
CA ALA A 54 -10.75 12.77 19.38
C ALA A 54 -11.50 11.81 20.31
N GLY A 55 -11.05 11.71 21.57
CA GLY A 55 -11.72 10.90 22.58
C GLY A 55 -13.09 11.46 22.95
N GLU A 56 -13.17 12.74 23.23
CA GLU A 56 -14.45 13.42 23.53
C GLU A 56 -15.44 13.32 22.37
N ALA A 57 -14.96 13.43 21.13
CA ALA A 57 -15.79 13.23 19.96
C ALA A 57 -16.37 11.81 19.95
N LEU A 58 -15.56 10.77 20.13
CA LEU A 58 -16.04 9.38 20.12
C LEU A 58 -17.02 9.08 21.26
N GLU A 59 -16.80 9.63 22.46
CA GLU A 59 -17.74 9.53 23.58
C GLU A 59 -19.08 10.18 23.25
N LYS A 60 -19.09 11.35 22.61
CA LYS A 60 -20.32 12.04 22.17
C LYS A 60 -21.13 11.21 21.17
N TYR A 61 -20.48 10.40 20.34
CA TYR A 61 -21.13 9.47 19.42
C TYR A 61 -21.53 8.14 20.08
N GLY A 62 -21.29 7.97 21.39
CA GLY A 62 -21.66 6.78 22.15
C GLY A 62 -20.69 5.60 21.99
N PHE A 63 -19.47 5.84 21.53
CA PHE A 63 -18.46 4.78 21.34
C PHE A 63 -17.52 4.66 22.54
N ASN A 64 -17.22 3.42 22.93
CA ASN A 64 -16.10 3.11 23.80
C ASN A 64 -14.79 3.16 22.99
N TYR A 65 -13.75 3.79 23.53
CA TYR A 65 -12.47 3.90 22.82
C TYR A 65 -11.25 3.67 23.72
N GLY A 66 -10.12 3.41 23.08
CA GLY A 66 -8.82 3.29 23.73
C GLY A 66 -7.71 4.01 22.96
N LYS A 67 -6.76 4.57 23.70
CA LYS A 67 -5.59 5.29 23.17
C LYS A 67 -4.41 4.32 23.07
N PHE A 68 -3.85 4.15 21.88
CA PHE A 68 -2.75 3.23 21.60
C PHE A 68 -1.54 3.97 21.05
N LYS A 69 -0.47 4.04 21.85
CA LYS A 69 0.82 4.54 21.40
C LYS A 69 1.48 3.55 20.46
N VAL A 70 1.96 4.03 19.32
CA VAL A 70 2.65 3.19 18.35
C VAL A 70 4.15 3.08 18.63
N THR A 71 4.75 1.99 18.15
CA THR A 71 6.20 1.83 18.15
C THR A 71 6.85 2.69 17.07
N PRO A 72 8.08 3.19 17.30
CA PRO A 72 8.80 3.97 16.30
C PRO A 72 9.02 3.20 15.00
N GLN A 73 8.69 3.83 13.87
CA GLN A 73 8.89 3.27 12.53
C GLN A 73 9.18 4.41 11.57
N ALA A 74 10.07 4.20 10.59
CA ALA A 74 10.45 5.24 9.62
C ALA A 74 9.27 5.95 8.93
N LYS A 75 8.14 5.25 8.75
CA LYS A 75 6.90 5.81 8.15
C LYS A 75 6.19 6.85 9.02
N TYR A 76 6.53 6.94 10.30
CA TYR A 76 5.94 7.87 11.27
C TYR A 76 6.77 9.14 11.48
N ALA A 77 7.91 9.28 10.77
CA ALA A 77 8.83 10.41 10.92
C ALA A 77 8.20 11.80 10.68
N ASN A 78 7.14 11.85 9.87
CA ASN A 78 6.46 13.09 9.47
C ASN A 78 5.08 13.28 10.13
N LEU A 79 4.78 12.49 11.16
CA LEU A 79 3.51 12.65 11.90
C LEU A 79 3.60 13.82 12.88
N LEU A 80 2.44 14.35 13.25
CA LEU A 80 2.32 15.33 14.32
C LEU A 80 2.27 14.63 15.69
N PRO A 81 2.95 15.16 16.71
CA PRO A 81 2.93 14.59 18.06
C PRO A 81 1.55 14.71 18.68
N ASN A 82 1.15 13.67 19.41
CA ASN A 82 -0.11 13.63 20.15
C ASN A 82 -1.37 13.86 19.31
N VAL A 83 -1.28 13.55 18.01
CA VAL A 83 -2.39 13.64 17.05
C VAL A 83 -2.75 12.23 16.58
N VAL A 84 -4.04 11.99 16.44
CA VAL A 84 -4.57 10.74 15.92
C VAL A 84 -4.26 10.65 14.43
N PHE A 85 -3.49 9.64 14.03
CA PHE A 85 -3.21 9.40 12.61
C PHE A 85 -3.96 8.18 12.05
N LYS A 86 -4.51 7.34 12.93
CA LYS A 86 -5.19 6.11 12.51
C LYS A 86 -6.21 5.66 13.54
N VAL A 87 -7.34 5.18 13.03
CA VAL A 87 -8.44 4.63 13.84
C VAL A 87 -8.80 3.23 13.33
N LYS A 88 -9.18 2.33 14.24
CA LYS A 88 -9.77 1.04 13.93
C LYS A 88 -11.00 0.77 14.79
N PRO A 89 -12.15 0.35 14.23
CA PRO A 89 -12.47 0.18 12.80
C PRO A 89 -12.31 1.44 11.95
N ARG A 90 -12.31 1.29 10.61
CA ARG A 90 -12.04 2.42 9.69
C ARG A 90 -13.14 3.47 9.84
N ILE A 91 -12.76 4.75 9.75
CA ILE A 91 -13.68 5.88 9.67
C ILE A 91 -14.79 5.64 8.64
N GLY A 92 -16.02 6.01 8.98
CA GLY A 92 -17.20 5.84 8.15
C GLY A 92 -17.76 4.40 8.11
N SER A 93 -17.05 3.42 8.68
CA SER A 93 -17.57 2.05 8.78
C SER A 93 -18.80 2.05 9.68
N ALA A 94 -19.87 1.40 9.23
CA ALA A 94 -21.01 1.08 10.08
C ALA A 94 -20.59 -0.05 11.03
N VAL A 95 -20.66 0.18 12.33
CA VAL A 95 -20.29 -0.77 13.37
C VAL A 95 -21.38 -0.85 14.44
N PRO A 96 -21.52 -1.98 15.14
CA PRO A 96 -22.40 -2.06 16.31
C PRO A 96 -22.06 -0.97 17.35
N PRO A 97 -23.05 -0.44 18.10
CA PRO A 97 -22.81 0.60 19.11
C PRO A 97 -21.80 0.21 20.19
N ASP A 98 -21.77 -1.07 20.58
CA ASP A 98 -20.83 -1.61 21.59
C ASP A 98 -19.41 -1.88 21.03
N THR A 99 -19.09 -1.38 19.84
CA THR A 99 -17.79 -1.63 19.23
C THR A 99 -16.71 -0.76 19.87
N PHE A 100 -15.64 -1.41 20.32
CA PHE A 100 -14.48 -0.70 20.86
C PHE A 100 -13.60 -0.09 19.76
N ILE A 101 -13.43 1.22 19.80
CA ILE A 101 -12.65 2.00 18.84
C ILE A 101 -11.19 2.17 19.32
N LYS A 102 -10.23 1.71 18.53
CA LYS A 102 -8.80 1.87 18.79
C LYS A 102 -8.28 3.10 18.06
N ILE A 103 -7.78 4.06 18.84
CA ILE A 103 -7.16 5.29 18.34
C ILE A 103 -5.64 5.12 18.45
N TYR A 104 -4.93 5.35 17.35
CA TYR A 104 -3.46 5.26 17.31
C TYR A 104 -2.84 6.65 17.19
N PHE A 105 -1.83 6.88 18.03
CA PHE A 105 -1.08 8.13 18.08
C PHE A 105 0.42 7.87 18.28
N ALA A 106 1.22 8.89 18.01
CA ALA A 106 2.65 8.90 18.27
C ALA A 106 2.99 10.08 19.19
N ASP A 107 3.77 9.82 20.23
CA ASP A 107 4.36 10.87 21.07
C ASP A 107 5.52 11.55 20.34
N GLN A 108 5.94 12.69 20.86
CA GLN A 108 7.14 13.39 20.38
C GLN A 108 8.38 12.48 20.36
N GLN A 109 8.57 11.64 21.38
CA GLN A 109 9.69 10.68 21.43
C GLN A 109 9.61 9.67 20.28
N VAL A 110 8.42 9.12 20.03
CA VAL A 110 8.21 8.13 18.97
C VAL A 110 8.51 8.73 17.59
N ILE A 111 8.17 9.99 17.38
CA ILE A 111 8.44 10.70 16.13
C ILE A 111 9.94 10.97 15.97
N ALA A 112 10.63 11.41 17.02
CA ALA A 112 12.08 11.62 16.99
C ALA A 112 12.84 10.33 16.66
N ASP A 113 12.50 9.22 17.33
CA ASP A 113 13.08 7.91 17.06
C ASP A 113 12.77 7.45 15.62
N SER A 114 11.56 7.74 15.14
CA SER A 114 11.14 7.43 13.77
C SER A 114 11.90 8.23 12.71
N GLN A 115 12.24 9.49 13.00
CA GLN A 115 13.07 10.33 12.12
C GLN A 115 14.50 9.80 12.01
N GLN A 116 15.09 9.36 13.12
CA GLN A 116 16.41 8.70 13.11
C GLN A 116 16.39 7.42 12.26
N LEU A 117 15.35 6.59 12.41
CA LEU A 117 15.19 5.39 11.59
C LEU A 117 15.01 5.71 10.11
N ALA A 118 14.31 6.79 9.77
CA ALA A 118 14.13 7.25 8.40
C ALA A 118 15.44 7.74 7.78
N ALA A 119 16.23 8.52 8.53
CA ALA A 119 17.56 8.99 8.11
C ALA A 119 18.51 7.80 7.86
N ALA A 120 18.63 6.87 8.81
CA ALA A 120 19.47 5.68 8.65
C ALA A 120 19.04 4.80 7.47
N ALA A 121 17.74 4.73 7.18
CA ALA A 121 17.23 4.01 6.00
C ALA A 121 17.57 4.74 4.69
N ALA A 122 17.53 6.08 4.68
CA ALA A 122 17.89 6.88 3.51
C ALA A 122 19.39 6.74 3.18
N GLU A 123 20.26 6.83 4.19
CA GLU A 123 21.71 6.63 4.03
C GLU A 123 22.04 5.25 3.46
N LYS A 124 21.41 4.19 3.99
CA LYS A 124 21.58 2.83 3.47
C LYS A 124 21.15 2.70 2.01
N LYS A 125 20.12 3.43 1.57
CA LYS A 125 19.67 3.44 0.17
C LYS A 125 20.68 4.14 -0.72
N VAL A 126 21.19 5.31 -0.30
CA VAL A 126 22.22 6.06 -1.02
C VAL A 126 23.49 5.23 -1.16
N LEU A 127 23.97 4.61 -0.08
CA LEU A 127 25.15 3.76 -0.10
C LEU A 127 24.96 2.56 -1.04
N LYS A 128 23.81 1.88 -0.97
CA LYS A 128 23.49 0.78 -1.91
C LYS A 128 23.43 1.26 -3.36
N GLN A 129 22.93 2.47 -3.62
CA GLN A 129 22.89 3.04 -4.96
C GLN A 129 24.30 3.34 -5.48
N GLN A 130 25.16 3.95 -4.65
CA GLN A 130 26.56 4.22 -4.99
C GLN A 130 27.35 2.93 -5.25
N GLN A 131 27.19 1.92 -4.38
CA GLN A 131 27.79 0.61 -4.57
C GLN A 131 27.31 -0.03 -5.87
N ARG A 132 26.01 0.01 -6.16
CA ARG A 132 25.46 -0.50 -7.42
C ARG A 132 26.07 0.20 -8.62
N SER A 133 26.16 1.53 -8.63
CA SER A 133 26.80 2.25 -9.74
C SER A 133 28.28 1.86 -9.90
N ALA A 134 29.02 1.75 -8.80
CA ALA A 134 30.43 1.35 -8.84
C ALA A 134 30.60 -0.07 -9.41
N THR A 135 29.77 -1.02 -8.98
CA THR A 135 29.76 -2.39 -9.51
C THR A 135 29.39 -2.42 -10.99
N TRP A 136 28.43 -1.60 -11.44
CA TRP A 136 28.10 -1.48 -12.86
C TRP A 136 29.28 -0.97 -13.70
N HIS A 137 30.00 0.06 -13.24
CA HIS A 137 31.19 0.55 -13.95
C HIS A 137 32.28 -0.53 -14.04
N GLN A 138 32.55 -1.25 -12.94
CA GLN A 138 33.55 -2.32 -12.92
C GLN A 138 33.23 -3.48 -13.87
N ILE A 139 31.95 -3.79 -14.10
CA ILE A 139 31.54 -4.90 -14.98
C ILE A 139 31.36 -4.43 -16.43
N ALA A 140 30.88 -3.20 -16.65
CA ALA A 140 30.57 -2.69 -17.99
C ALA A 140 31.82 -2.46 -18.84
N ASP A 141 32.90 -1.97 -18.26
CA ASP A 141 34.14 -1.68 -18.99
C ASP A 141 34.86 -2.93 -19.54
N PRO A 142 35.07 -4.01 -18.75
CA PRO A 142 35.63 -5.25 -19.30
C PRO A 142 34.67 -5.95 -20.26
N ALA A 143 33.35 -5.86 -20.04
CA ALA A 143 32.35 -6.41 -20.96
C ALA A 143 32.33 -5.67 -22.31
N LYS A 144 32.39 -4.34 -22.31
CA LYS A 144 32.54 -3.53 -23.54
C LYS A 144 33.81 -3.88 -24.29
N LYS A 145 34.95 -3.99 -23.61
CA LYS A 145 36.23 -4.37 -24.22
C LYS A 145 36.18 -5.76 -24.88
N LYS A 146 35.59 -6.76 -24.21
CA LYS A 146 35.38 -8.09 -24.77
C LYS A 146 34.39 -8.09 -25.95
N ALA A 147 33.31 -7.30 -25.88
CA ALA A 147 32.38 -7.17 -26.99
C ALA A 147 33.04 -6.53 -28.23
N THR A 148 33.80 -5.45 -28.06
CA THR A 148 34.55 -4.82 -29.16
C THR A 148 35.62 -5.72 -29.76
N SER A 149 36.31 -6.54 -28.94
CA SER A 149 37.33 -7.46 -29.46
C SER A 149 36.71 -8.63 -30.23
N LEU A 150 35.53 -9.12 -29.82
CA LEU A 150 34.78 -10.13 -30.56
C LEU A 150 34.25 -9.59 -31.89
N VAL A 151 33.68 -8.38 -31.92
CA VAL A 151 33.24 -7.73 -33.17
C VAL A 151 34.42 -7.51 -34.12
N LYS A 152 35.57 -7.06 -33.60
CA LYS A 152 36.80 -6.90 -34.41
C LYS A 152 37.28 -8.25 -34.97
N LYS A 153 37.23 -9.33 -34.19
CA LYS A 153 37.62 -10.68 -34.63
C LYS A 153 36.67 -11.22 -35.71
N ILE A 154 35.37 -10.97 -35.57
CA ILE A 154 34.36 -11.37 -36.58
C ILE A 154 34.60 -10.61 -37.89
N ASN A 155 34.85 -9.30 -37.85
CA ASN A 155 35.11 -8.51 -39.05
C ASN A 155 36.45 -8.89 -39.71
N PHE A 156 37.50 -9.19 -38.93
CA PHE A 156 38.80 -9.60 -39.47
C PHE A 156 38.73 -10.96 -40.18
N ASN A 157 37.99 -11.93 -39.63
CA ASN A 157 37.79 -13.23 -40.28
C ASN A 157 36.91 -13.15 -41.53
N ARG A 158 36.09 -12.10 -41.68
CA ARG A 158 35.27 -11.87 -42.88
C ARG A 158 36.12 -11.34 -44.04
N GLN A 159 37.09 -10.47 -43.75
CA GLN A 159 38.01 -9.92 -44.77
C GLN A 159 38.98 -10.97 -45.31
N LYS A 160 39.47 -11.90 -44.47
CA LYS A 160 40.32 -13.02 -44.91
C LYS A 160 39.65 -14.04 -45.84
N LYS A 161 38.32 -14.03 -45.96
CA LYS A 161 37.56 -14.95 -46.86
C LYS A 161 37.27 -14.35 -48.25
N THR A 162 37.75 -13.14 -48.51
CA THR A 162 37.52 -12.42 -49.79
C THR A 162 38.76 -12.28 -50.66
N ASP A 163 39.92 -12.78 -50.19
CA ASP A 163 41.20 -12.74 -50.92
C ASP A 163 41.68 -14.16 -51.34
N GLU A 164 40.76 -15.11 -51.48
CA GLU A 164 40.98 -16.45 -52.07
C GLU A 164 40.12 -16.59 -53.33
#